data_AF-A0A9P7C5D3-F1
#
_entry.id   AF-A0A9P7C5D3-F1
#
_cell.length_a   1.000
_cell.length_b   1.000
_cell.length_c   1.000
_cell.angle_alpha   90.00
_cell.angle_beta   90.00
_cell.angle_gamma   90.00
#
_symmetry.space_group_name_H-M   'P 1'
#
loop_
_entity.id
_entity.type
_entity.pdbx_description
1 polymer ?
#
loop_
_entity_poly.entity_id
_entity_poly.type
_entity_poly.pdbx_seq_one_letter_code
_entity_poly.pdbx_strand_id
1 'polypeptide(L)'
;MTLNDLIGVPTFEHSQANAFISSVIDYVYVGTEILHKLRNMQITRLHHTWSDHSILQISFTAGRSPTGPGLWRANPVYVTHTTLQEQINS
;
A
#
# COMPACT_ATOMS: atom_id res chain seq x y z
N MET A 1 15.08 -12.18 3.19
CA MET A 1 15.01 -10.82 2.64
C MET A 1 14.94 -9.87 3.83
N THR A 2 16.04 -9.21 4.14
CA THR A 2 16.07 -8.17 5.17
C THR A 2 15.36 -6.92 4.66
N LEU A 3 14.85 -6.09 5.56
CA LEU A 3 14.05 -4.89 5.21
C LEU A 3 14.78 -3.92 4.26
N ASN A 4 16.11 -4.01 4.17
CA ASN A 4 16.95 -3.04 3.47
C ASN A 4 17.60 -3.60 2.20
N ASP A 5 17.31 -4.84 1.80
CA ASP A 5 17.97 -5.50 0.65
C ASP A 5 17.70 -4.79 -0.70
N LEU A 6 16.70 -3.92 -0.76
CA LEU A 6 16.29 -3.18 -1.97
C LEU A 6 16.75 -1.71 -1.96
N ILE A 7 17.42 -1.26 -0.90
CA ILE A 7 17.95 0.11 -0.83
C ILE A 7 19.05 0.26 -1.89
N GLY A 8 18.89 1.25 -2.78
CA GLY A 8 19.86 1.52 -3.84
C GLY A 8 19.58 0.81 -5.16
N VAL A 9 18.55 -0.05 -5.23
CA VAL A 9 18.11 -0.65 -6.50
C VAL A 9 17.44 0.43 -7.35
N PRO A 10 17.89 0.68 -8.59
CA PRO A 10 17.32 1.71 -9.46
C PRO A 10 15.83 1.50 -9.71
N THR A 11 15.07 2.59 -9.58
CA THR A 11 13.64 2.61 -9.86
C THR A 11 13.33 3.34 -11.16
N PHE A 12 14.29 4.09 -11.67
CA PHE A 12 14.25 4.76 -12.97
C PHE A 12 15.52 4.46 -13.74
N GLU A 13 15.37 4.07 -15.00
CA GLU A 13 16.49 3.92 -15.92
C GLU A 13 16.08 4.37 -17.32
N HIS A 14 16.88 5.30 -17.86
CA HIS A 14 16.67 5.86 -19.19
C HIS A 14 17.96 5.74 -20.00
N SER A 15 17.85 5.20 -21.21
CA SER A 15 18.96 5.11 -22.15
C SER A 15 18.71 6.04 -23.33
N GLN A 16 19.65 6.96 -23.56
CA GLN A 16 19.59 7.89 -24.67
C GLN A 16 20.95 7.91 -25.36
N ALA A 17 20.99 7.56 -26.65
CA ALA A 17 22.11 7.61 -27.61
C ALA A 17 23.55 7.30 -27.12
N ASN A 18 24.08 8.03 -26.14
CA ASN A 18 25.44 7.89 -25.58
C ASN A 18 25.48 7.87 -24.03
N ALA A 19 24.33 7.79 -23.35
CA ALA A 19 24.25 7.80 -21.89
C ALA A 19 23.20 6.82 -21.37
N PHE A 20 23.54 6.16 -20.26
CA PHE A 20 22.61 5.41 -19.44
C PHE A 20 22.48 6.13 -18.11
N ILE A 21 21.28 6.61 -17.81
CA ILE A 21 20.95 7.27 -16.56
C ILE A 21 20.18 6.25 -15.72
N SER A 22 20.61 6.08 -14.47
CA SER A 22 20.00 5.17 -13.51
C SER A 22 19.92 5.86 -12.16
N SER A 23 18.73 5.89 -11.57
CA SER A 23 18.48 6.59 -10.31
C SER A 23 17.43 5.91 -9.45
N VAL A 24 17.48 6.22 -8.16
CA VAL A 24 16.49 5.79 -7.16
C VAL A 24 15.66 7.00 -6.80
N ILE A 25 14.49 7.13 -7.40
CA ILE A 25 13.63 8.32 -7.26
C ILE A 25 12.22 7.99 -6.75
N ASP A 26 11.86 6.71 -6.72
CA ASP A 26 10.57 6.22 -6.23
C ASP A 26 10.75 5.57 -4.85
N TYR A 27 9.92 5.97 -3.89
CA TYR A 27 10.02 5.52 -2.50
C TYR A 27 8.65 5.16 -1.93
N VAL A 28 8.61 4.11 -1.12
CA VAL A 28 7.43 3.72 -0.33
C VAL A 28 7.80 3.75 1.14
N TYR A 29 7.15 4.63 1.90
CA TYR A 29 7.33 4.74 3.34
C TYR A 29 6.16 4.07 4.07
N VAL A 30 6.47 3.35 5.15
CA VAL A 30 5.47 2.67 5.98
C VAL A 30 5.65 3.09 7.44
N GLY A 31 4.53 3.22 8.15
CA GLY A 31 4.56 3.49 9.59
C GLY A 31 5.15 2.32 10.37
N THR A 32 5.73 2.61 11.53
CA THR A 32 6.28 1.62 12.48
C THR A 32 5.27 0.52 12.83
N GLU A 33 3.99 0.89 12.91
CA GLU A 33 2.86 -0.01 13.20
C GLU A 33 2.58 -1.04 12.10
N ILE A 34 3.04 -0.79 10.87
CA ILE A 34 2.84 -1.67 9.71
C ILE A 34 4.08 -2.54 9.48
N LEU A 35 5.23 -2.13 10.01
CA LEU A 35 6.51 -2.77 9.77
C LEU A 35 6.52 -4.27 10.12
N HIS A 36 5.97 -4.62 11.28
CA HIS A 36 5.86 -6.02 11.72
C HIS A 36 4.82 -6.85 10.93
N LYS A 37 4.00 -6.19 10.10
CA LYS A 37 2.99 -6.82 9.24
C LYS A 37 3.46 -6.95 7.80
N LEU A 38 4.60 -6.36 7.45
CA LEU A 38 5.16 -6.43 6.12
C LEU A 38 5.56 -7.89 5.79
N ARG A 39 5.14 -8.37 4.63
CA ARG A 39 5.35 -9.74 4.16
C ARG A 39 6.33 -9.81 3.01
N ASN A 40 6.24 -8.85 2.10
CA ASN A 40 7.09 -8.83 0.92
C ASN A 40 7.31 -7.40 0.44
N MET A 41 8.48 -7.18 -0.16
CA MET A 41 8.82 -6.00 -0.93
C MET A 41 9.50 -6.46 -2.22
N GLN A 42 9.16 -5.83 -3.32
CA GLN A 42 9.70 -6.21 -4.62
C GLN A 42 9.80 -4.99 -5.53
N ILE A 43 10.87 -4.95 -6.32
CA ILE A 43 11.01 -4.04 -7.44
C ILE A 43 10.95 -4.90 -8.71
N THR A 44 10.03 -4.57 -9.62
CA THR A 44 9.86 -5.28 -10.89
C THR A 44 10.19 -4.34 -12.03
N ARG A 45 11.27 -4.64 -12.75
CA ARG A 45 11.64 -3.89 -13.95
C ARG A 45 10.67 -4.23 -15.07
N LEU A 46 10.08 -3.20 -15.67
CA LEU A 46 9.25 -3.33 -16.85
C LEU A 46 10.10 -3.33 -18.12
N HIS A 47 9.50 -3.79 -19.22
CA HIS A 47 10.15 -3.66 -20.52
C HIS A 47 10.39 -2.18 -20.84
N HIS A 48 11.61 -1.85 -21.27
CA HIS A 48 12.05 -0.45 -21.43
C HIS A 48 11.22 0.37 -22.43
N THR A 49 10.55 -0.29 -23.39
CA THR A 49 9.65 0.39 -24.34
C THR A 49 8.30 0.77 -23.73
N TRP A 50 7.96 0.25 -22.56
CA TRP A 50 6.71 0.54 -21.87
C TRP A 50 6.89 1.61 -20.80
N SER A 51 8.01 1.56 -20.09
CA SER A 51 8.34 2.51 -19.04
C SER A 51 9.83 2.50 -18.73
N ASP A 52 10.38 3.68 -18.47
CA ASP A 52 11.69 3.87 -17.85
C ASP A 52 11.65 3.65 -16.33
N HIS A 53 10.47 3.54 -15.71
CA HIS A 53 10.30 3.21 -14.30
C HIS A 53 10.08 1.71 -14.02
N SER A 54 10.54 1.28 -12.84
CA SER A 54 10.23 0.00 -12.23
C SER A 54 8.99 0.09 -11.34
N ILE A 55 8.24 -1.01 -11.21
CA ILE A 55 7.12 -1.11 -10.28
C ILE A 55 7.65 -1.47 -8.89
N LEU A 56 7.30 -0.66 -7.89
CA LEU A 56 7.53 -0.95 -6.48
C LEU A 56 6.28 -1.60 -5.90
N GLN A 57 6.43 -2.78 -5.32
CA GLN A 57 5.35 -3.52 -4.70
C GLN A 57 5.67 -3.79 -3.24
N ILE A 58 4.72 -3.50 -2.36
CA ILE A 58 4.72 -3.96 -0.97
C ILE A 58 3.50 -4.82 -0.71
N SER A 59 3.65 -5.81 0.15
CA SER A 59 2.54 -6.61 0.65
C SER A 59 2.63 -6.70 2.15
N PHE A 60 1.52 -6.43 2.84
CA PHE A 60 1.45 -6.51 4.29
C PHE A 60 0.14 -7.17 4.71
N THR A 61 0.12 -7.76 5.90
CA THR A 61 -1.10 -8.31 6.48
C THR A 61 -1.92 -7.17 7.08
N ALA A 62 -3.09 -6.89 6.52
CA ALA A 62 -4.04 -5.98 7.15
C ALA A 62 -4.54 -6.57 8.49
N GLY A 63 -4.65 -5.72 9.51
CA GLY A 63 -5.24 -6.14 10.79
C GLY A 63 -6.72 -6.49 10.62
N ARG A 64 -7.27 -7.26 11.56
CA ARG A 64 -8.72 -7.46 11.66
C ARG A 64 -9.29 -6.26 12.41
N SER A 65 -10.14 -5.48 11.76
CA SER A 65 -11.06 -4.61 12.50
C SER A 65 -12.21 -5.47 13.00
N PRO A 66 -12.69 -5.29 14.25
CA PRO A 66 -13.99 -5.83 14.60
C PRO A 66 -15.00 -5.30 13.57
N THR A 67 -15.74 -6.23 12.98
CA THR A 67 -16.86 -5.96 12.07
C THR A 67 -18.03 -6.66 12.72
N GLY A 68 -18.93 -5.87 13.31
CA GLY A 68 -20.04 -6.37 14.11
C GLY A 68 -21.05 -5.27 14.43
N PRO A 69 -22.19 -5.63 15.03
CA PRO A 69 -23.19 -4.67 15.51
C PRO A 69 -22.51 -3.57 16.38
N GLY A 70 -22.87 -2.30 16.14
CA GLY A 70 -22.24 -1.14 16.80
C GLY A 70 -21.02 -0.53 16.09
N LEU A 71 -20.46 -1.18 15.05
CA LEU A 71 -19.31 -0.68 14.27
C LEU A 71 -19.63 -0.33 12.81
N TRP A 72 -20.91 -0.38 12.43
CA TRP A 72 -21.32 0.24 11.18
C TRP A 72 -21.01 1.73 11.28
N ARG A 73 -20.25 2.27 10.31
CA ARG A 73 -20.29 3.71 10.06
C ARG A 73 -21.75 4.02 9.81
N ALA A 74 -22.40 4.59 10.82
CA ALA A 74 -23.83 4.79 10.83
C ALA A 74 -24.21 5.42 9.50
N ASN A 75 -24.99 4.70 8.68
CA ASN A 75 -25.52 5.29 7.47
C ASN A 75 -26.34 6.49 7.93
N PRO A 76 -26.03 7.72 7.50
CA PRO A 76 -26.69 8.92 8.02
C PRO A 76 -28.22 8.86 7.87
N VAL A 77 -28.69 8.15 6.84
CA VAL A 77 -30.11 7.92 6.57
C VAL A 77 -30.75 6.99 7.60
N TYR A 78 -30.01 5.99 8.10
CA TYR A 78 -30.53 5.01 9.06
C TYR A 78 -30.29 5.41 10.51
N VAL A 79 -29.39 6.36 10.78
CA VAL A 79 -29.17 6.91 12.14
C VAL A 79 -30.42 7.56 12.71
N THR A 80 -31.29 8.11 11.86
CA THR A 80 -32.53 8.77 12.30
C THR A 80 -33.73 7.84 12.29
N HIS A 81 -33.57 6.58 11.88
CA HIS A 81 -34.67 5.62 11.78
C HIS A 81 -34.91 4.94 13.13
N THR A 82 -36.00 5.33 13.80
CA THR A 82 -36.32 4.96 15.19
C THR A 82 -36.31 3.45 15.45
N THR A 83 -36.88 2.64 14.55
CA THR A 83 -36.94 1.17 14.69
C THR A 83 -35.58 0.47 14.62
N LEU A 84 -34.60 1.07 13.94
CA LEU A 84 -33.25 0.49 13.83
C LEU A 84 -32.35 0.91 14.99
N GLN A 85 -32.62 2.06 15.63
CA GLN A 85 -31.91 2.49 16.84
C GLN A 85 -32.14 1.53 18.02
N GLU A 86 -33.35 0.99 18.17
CA GLU A 86 -33.69 0.07 19.26
C GLU A 86 -32.90 -1.24 19.19
N GLN A 87 -32.57 -1.70 17.98
CA GLN A 87 -31.76 -2.91 17.74
C GLN A 87 -30.25 -2.70 17.94
N ILE A 88 -29.79 -1.45 18.01
CA ILE A 88 -28.37 -1.13 18.27
C ILE A 88 -28.06 -1.11 19.78
N ASN A 89 -29.06 -0.82 20.62
CA ASN A 89 -28.92 -0.65 22.07
C ASN A 89 -29.35 -1.87 22.91
N SER A 90 -29.62 -3.01 22.27
CA SER A 90 -29.97 -4.29 22.90
C SER A 90 -28.83 -5.29 22.77
#